data_AF-A0A3N9X921-F1
#
_entry.id   AF-A0A3N9X921-F1
#
_cell.length_a   1.000
_cell.length_b   1.000
_cell.length_c   1.000
_cell.angle_alpha   90.00
_cell.angle_beta   90.00
_cell.angle_gamma   90.00
#
_symmetry.space_group_name_H-M   'P 1'
#
loop_
_entity.id
_entity.type
_entity.pdbx_description
1 polymer ?
#
loop_
_entity_poly.entity_id
_entity_poly.type
_entity_poly.pdbx_seq_one_letter_code
_entity_poly.pdbx_strand_id
1 'polypeptide(L)'
;MRRLPRIIPVVLAAALAALVYAVASGVAVATPVNAKGLPDLRERVRVAAQGYDVTDIADYHRRANQYMGECMQSAGFQYVAHTPPTDPRLSLGLTEAQFTQRYGFGISTLIDHPASGQRTDPNLAVEALLDPARQRAYAKARGACEQRRDDAVGDPPGVMRGPAAEGAELTRVSDQANADPRIAAAKDEYARCMTGKGFTVRSGEDLSGPIHLQVEPYRQAFDTLVAEYTASGRDVAVLRVADVLDEGQLARLRHIQQAELQGAAADGACGRWLYPVAQVVHREYLDRYLAGKE
;
A
#
# COMPACT_ATOMS: atom_id res chain seq x y z
N MET A 1 15.99 -26.08 26.58
CA MET A 1 15.61 -25.74 25.19
C MET A 1 14.20 -25.14 25.20
N ARG A 2 14.09 -23.80 25.24
CA ARG A 2 12.80 -23.10 25.21
C ARG A 2 12.41 -22.87 23.74
N ARG A 3 11.27 -23.42 23.31
CA ARG A 3 10.70 -23.18 21.98
C ARG A 3 10.12 -21.77 21.96
N LEU A 4 10.61 -20.92 21.07
CA LEU A 4 10.00 -19.62 20.78
C LEU A 4 8.69 -19.82 20.00
N PRO A 5 7.67 -18.97 20.20
CA PRO A 5 6.42 -19.04 19.46
C PRO A 5 6.65 -18.70 17.98
N ARG A 6 6.00 -19.46 17.09
CA ARG A 6 5.95 -19.20 15.65
C ARG A 6 5.12 -17.92 15.43
N ILE A 7 5.78 -16.86 15.01
CA ILE A 7 5.13 -15.68 14.41
C ILE A 7 4.68 -16.11 13.01
N ILE A 8 3.38 -16.00 12.73
CA ILE A 8 2.79 -16.23 11.40
C ILE A 8 2.95 -14.90 10.64
N PRO A 9 3.71 -14.83 9.53
CA PRO A 9 3.69 -13.65 8.68
C PRO A 9 2.44 -13.70 7.78
N VAL A 10 1.62 -12.67 7.90
CA VAL A 10 0.49 -12.35 7.02
C VAL A 10 1.03 -11.46 5.89
N VAL A 11 0.44 -11.62 4.70
CA VAL A 11 0.46 -10.73 3.52
C VAL A 11 1.38 -11.18 2.36
N LEU A 12 0.94 -12.25 1.69
CA LEU A 12 1.21 -12.47 0.27
C LEU A 12 -0.08 -12.21 -0.53
N ALA A 13 -0.32 -10.95 -0.85
CA ALA A 13 -1.27 -10.58 -1.89
C ALA A 13 -0.88 -9.15 -2.35
N ALA A 14 -0.38 -9.02 -3.57
CA ALA A 14 -0.04 -7.71 -4.15
C ALA A 14 -0.59 -7.51 -5.56
N ALA A 15 -1.48 -8.39 -6.03
CA ALA A 15 -2.31 -8.13 -7.21
C ALA A 15 -3.79 -8.51 -7.02
N LEU A 16 -4.18 -8.93 -5.81
CA LEU A 16 -5.55 -9.25 -5.39
C LEU A 16 -5.74 -9.01 -3.88
N ALA A 17 -4.98 -8.07 -3.30
CA ALA A 17 -5.17 -7.63 -1.92
C ALA A 17 -5.99 -6.36 -1.87
N ALA A 18 -7.28 -6.50 -1.59
CA ALA A 18 -7.97 -5.45 -0.86
C ALA A 18 -7.29 -5.34 0.51
N LEU A 19 -6.50 -4.30 0.71
CA LEU A 19 -5.78 -4.07 1.95
C LEU A 19 -6.80 -3.58 3.00
N VAL A 20 -7.26 -4.49 3.87
CA VAL A 20 -8.21 -4.17 4.96
C VAL A 20 -7.44 -3.68 6.19
N TYR A 21 -7.45 -2.38 6.44
CA TYR A 21 -6.96 -1.80 7.70
C TYR A 21 -8.08 -1.79 8.76
N ALA A 22 -7.89 -2.55 9.84
CA ALA A 22 -8.73 -2.47 11.05
C ALA A 22 -8.02 -1.63 12.12
N VAL A 23 -8.50 -0.40 12.36
CA VAL A 23 -8.02 0.42 13.48
C VAL A 23 -8.95 0.18 14.67
N ALA A 24 -8.45 -0.51 15.70
CA ALA A 24 -9.16 -0.72 16.95
C ALA A 24 -8.88 0.46 17.90
N SER A 25 -9.79 1.43 17.96
CA SER A 25 -9.81 2.45 19.01
C SER A 25 -11.23 2.76 19.48
N GLY A 26 -11.50 2.43 20.75
CA GLY A 26 -12.36 3.18 21.68
C GLY A 26 -13.74 3.66 21.20
N VAL A 27 -14.69 2.73 21.17
CA VAL A 27 -16.17 2.83 21.24
C VAL A 27 -16.78 4.25 21.36
N ALA A 28 -17.10 4.85 20.22
CA ALA A 28 -18.42 5.43 20.01
C ALA A 28 -19.23 4.39 19.22
N VAL A 29 -20.35 3.92 19.76
CA VAL A 29 -21.26 3.02 19.03
C VAL A 29 -21.89 3.85 17.93
N ALA A 30 -21.26 3.86 16.75
CA ALA A 30 -21.87 4.37 15.54
C ALA A 30 -23.18 3.59 15.35
N THR A 31 -24.28 4.32 15.27
CA THR A 31 -25.55 3.78 14.81
C THR A 31 -25.30 3.04 13.49
N PRO A 32 -25.85 1.84 13.29
CA PRO A 32 -25.66 1.10 12.05
C PRO A 32 -26.16 2.00 10.91
N VAL A 33 -25.22 2.48 10.09
CA VAL A 33 -25.53 3.02 8.77
C VAL A 33 -26.41 1.96 8.13
N ASN A 34 -27.63 2.36 7.72
CA ASN A 34 -28.64 1.45 7.21
C ASN A 34 -28.01 0.50 6.18
N ALA A 35 -27.76 -0.75 6.58
CA ALA A 35 -27.27 -1.83 5.73
C ALA A 35 -28.28 -2.22 4.62
N LYS A 36 -29.42 -1.53 4.56
CA LYS A 36 -30.38 -1.59 3.47
C LYS A 36 -29.83 -0.80 2.28
N GLY A 37 -28.96 -1.41 1.50
CA GLY A 37 -28.59 -0.89 0.18
C GLY A 37 -27.21 -1.23 -0.30
N LEU A 38 -26.31 -1.70 0.57
CA LEU A 38 -25.02 -2.19 0.09
C LEU A 38 -25.23 -3.55 -0.61
N PRO A 39 -24.65 -3.76 -1.80
CA PRO A 39 -24.67 -5.06 -2.46
C PRO A 39 -24.13 -6.13 -1.52
N ASP A 40 -24.58 -7.38 -1.63
CA ASP A 40 -23.98 -8.47 -0.87
C ASP A 40 -22.46 -8.56 -1.14
N LEU A 41 -21.69 -9.11 -0.20
CA LEU A 41 -20.23 -9.20 -0.32
C LEU A 41 -19.78 -9.77 -1.67
N ARG A 42 -20.45 -10.80 -2.18
CA ARG A 42 -20.12 -11.42 -3.48
C ARG A 42 -20.37 -10.46 -4.63
N GLU A 43 -21.42 -9.64 -4.59
CA GLU A 43 -21.63 -8.62 -5.62
C GLU A 43 -20.52 -7.54 -5.57
N ARG A 44 -20.13 -7.08 -4.37
CA ARG A 44 -19.00 -6.13 -4.25
C ARG A 44 -17.69 -6.72 -4.78
N VAL A 45 -17.42 -7.98 -4.44
CA VAL A 45 -16.24 -8.72 -4.92
C VAL A 45 -16.30 -8.94 -6.43
N ARG A 46 -17.48 -9.23 -6.99
CA ARG A 46 -17.69 -9.40 -8.44
C ARG A 46 -17.39 -8.12 -9.19
N VAL A 47 -17.85 -6.98 -8.70
CA VAL A 47 -17.51 -5.66 -9.27
C VAL A 47 -16.00 -5.42 -9.17
N ALA A 48 -15.40 -5.65 -7.99
CA ALA A 48 -13.96 -5.46 -7.81
C ALA A 48 -13.09 -6.39 -8.68
N ALA A 49 -13.56 -7.60 -8.97
CA ALA A 49 -12.85 -8.57 -9.81
C ALA A 49 -12.78 -8.18 -11.29
N GLN A 50 -13.61 -7.24 -11.75
CA GLN A 50 -13.55 -6.71 -13.13
C GLN A 50 -12.28 -5.87 -13.37
N GLY A 51 -11.58 -5.47 -12.31
CA GLY A 51 -10.41 -4.60 -12.38
C GLY A 51 -10.78 -3.14 -12.49
N TYR A 52 -9.77 -2.28 -12.48
CA TYR A 52 -9.90 -0.83 -12.56
C TYR A 52 -8.80 -0.27 -13.46
N ASP A 53 -9.10 0.82 -14.16
CA ASP A 53 -8.10 1.57 -14.91
C ASP A 53 -7.32 2.49 -13.96
N VAL A 54 -6.08 2.81 -14.32
CA VAL A 54 -5.24 3.76 -13.57
C VAL A 54 -5.86 5.15 -13.51
N THR A 55 -6.63 5.51 -14.53
CA THR A 55 -7.43 6.73 -14.58
C THR A 55 -8.54 6.74 -13.52
N ASP A 56 -9.11 5.59 -13.16
CA ASP A 56 -10.12 5.49 -12.11
C ASP A 56 -9.55 5.89 -10.74
N ILE A 57 -8.30 5.51 -10.45
CA ILE A 57 -7.62 5.83 -9.19
C ILE A 57 -7.34 7.33 -9.11
N ALA A 58 -6.77 7.91 -10.17
CA ALA A 58 -6.49 9.35 -10.21
C ALA A 58 -7.78 10.18 -10.10
N ASP A 59 -8.84 9.75 -10.78
CA ASP A 59 -10.16 10.36 -10.72
C ASP A 59 -10.80 10.26 -9.34
N TYR A 60 -10.71 9.09 -8.70
CA TYR A 60 -11.14 8.91 -7.32
C TYR A 60 -10.43 9.90 -6.39
N HIS A 61 -9.10 9.96 -6.41
CA HIS A 61 -8.34 10.85 -5.53
C HIS A 61 -8.65 12.32 -5.78
N ARG A 62 -8.87 12.73 -7.03
CA ARG A 62 -9.30 14.10 -7.35
C ARG A 62 -10.65 14.42 -6.73
N ARG A 63 -11.66 13.57 -6.94
CA ARG A 63 -13.01 13.78 -6.38
C ARG A 63 -13.01 13.75 -4.85
N ALA A 64 -12.31 12.78 -4.27
CA ALA A 64 -12.16 12.62 -2.83
C ALA A 64 -11.51 13.86 -2.18
N ASN A 65 -10.40 14.35 -2.74
CA ASN A 65 -9.72 15.53 -2.21
C ASN A 65 -10.52 16.82 -2.39
N GLN A 66 -11.20 16.97 -3.53
CA GLN A 66 -12.10 18.11 -3.75
C GLN A 66 -13.20 18.13 -2.69
N TYR A 67 -13.87 17.00 -2.47
CA TYR A 67 -14.92 16.88 -1.45
C TYR A 67 -14.40 17.21 -0.04
N MET A 68 -13.24 16.65 0.32
CA MET A 68 -12.62 16.93 1.62
C MET A 68 -12.28 18.41 1.80
N GLY A 69 -11.72 19.06 0.77
CA GLY A 69 -11.41 20.48 0.77
C GLY A 69 -12.65 21.33 1.01
N GLU A 70 -13.71 21.11 0.24
CA GLU A 70 -14.98 21.84 0.36
C GLU A 70 -15.64 21.62 1.74
N CYS A 71 -15.68 20.37 2.22
CA CYS A 71 -16.26 20.03 3.51
C CYS A 71 -15.50 20.67 4.68
N MET A 72 -14.17 20.57 4.69
CA MET A 72 -13.35 21.16 5.76
C MET A 72 -13.37 22.68 5.74
N GLN A 73 -13.37 23.29 4.55
CA GLN A 73 -13.54 24.73 4.39
C GLN A 73 -14.88 25.20 4.96
N SER A 74 -15.98 24.47 4.69
CA SER A 74 -17.29 24.78 5.26
C SER A 74 -17.34 24.66 6.79
N ALA A 75 -16.49 23.80 7.37
CA ALA A 75 -16.31 23.64 8.80
C ALA A 75 -15.37 24.70 9.42
N GLY A 76 -14.83 25.64 8.63
CA GLY A 76 -13.94 26.69 9.09
C GLY A 76 -12.48 26.26 9.28
N PHE A 77 -12.05 25.19 8.61
CA PHE A 77 -10.69 24.67 8.66
C PHE A 77 -10.04 24.67 7.28
N GLN A 78 -8.74 24.92 7.24
CA GLN A 78 -7.94 24.71 6.04
C GLN A 78 -7.76 23.20 5.81
N TYR A 79 -7.79 22.77 4.55
CA TYR A 79 -7.43 21.42 4.16
C TYR A 79 -6.60 21.50 2.89
N VAL A 80 -5.46 20.80 2.87
CA VAL A 80 -4.59 20.68 1.71
C VAL A 80 -4.86 19.34 1.05
N ALA A 81 -5.21 19.35 -0.24
CA ALA A 81 -5.42 18.13 -1.00
C ALA A 81 -4.18 17.23 -0.90
N HIS A 82 -4.40 15.97 -0.53
CA HIS A 82 -3.36 14.99 -0.32
C HIS A 82 -3.71 13.72 -1.08
N THR A 83 -2.88 13.37 -2.04
CA THR A 83 -2.94 12.08 -2.71
C THR A 83 -1.83 11.23 -2.10
N PRO A 84 -2.17 10.13 -1.39
CA PRO A 84 -1.16 9.23 -0.89
C PRO A 84 -0.31 8.71 -2.06
N PRO A 85 0.92 8.23 -1.80
CA PRO A 85 1.74 7.62 -2.83
C PRO A 85 0.95 6.56 -3.60
N THR A 86 0.72 6.80 -4.90
CA THR A 86 0.23 5.77 -5.81
C THR A 86 1.37 4.81 -6.14
N ASP A 87 1.09 3.69 -6.82
CA ASP A 87 2.12 2.88 -7.45
C ASP A 87 3.07 3.78 -8.27
N PRO A 88 4.34 3.94 -7.86
CA PRO A 88 5.27 4.86 -8.52
C PRO A 88 5.51 4.50 -9.99
N ARG A 89 5.32 3.24 -10.37
CA ARG A 89 5.40 2.80 -11.76
C ARG A 89 4.38 3.52 -12.64
N LEU A 90 3.16 3.68 -12.15
CA LEU A 90 2.07 4.33 -12.88
C LEU A 90 2.32 5.83 -13.04
N SER A 91 2.77 6.50 -11.98
CA SER A 91 3.07 7.93 -12.02
C SER A 91 4.26 8.25 -12.95
N LEU A 92 5.18 7.29 -13.11
CA LEU A 92 6.31 7.39 -14.02
C LEU A 92 5.99 6.96 -15.46
N GLY A 93 4.78 6.46 -15.73
CA GLY A 93 4.39 5.94 -17.05
C GLY A 93 5.25 4.76 -17.52
N LEU A 94 5.77 3.96 -16.58
CA LEU A 94 6.65 2.83 -16.87
C LEU A 94 5.87 1.52 -16.94
N THR A 95 6.30 0.62 -17.81
CA THR A 95 5.90 -0.79 -17.70
C THR A 95 6.57 -1.41 -16.47
N GLU A 96 6.06 -2.56 -16.01
CA GLU A 96 6.66 -3.29 -14.89
C GLU A 96 8.15 -3.61 -15.15
N ALA A 97 8.47 -4.13 -16.35
CA ALA A 97 9.85 -4.43 -16.72
C ALA A 97 10.75 -3.19 -16.72
N GLN A 98 10.25 -2.04 -17.21
CA GLN A 98 11.01 -0.78 -17.20
C GLN A 98 11.20 -0.25 -15.78
N PHE A 99 10.19 -0.37 -14.92
CA PHE A 99 10.28 0.04 -13.53
C PHE A 99 11.28 -0.82 -12.77
N THR A 100 11.16 -2.15 -12.85
CA THR A 100 12.08 -3.11 -12.23
C THR A 100 13.52 -2.87 -12.67
N GLN A 101 13.75 -2.59 -13.96
CA GLN A 101 15.09 -2.31 -14.47
C GLN A 101 15.70 -1.02 -13.87
N ARG A 102 14.89 0.03 -13.66
CA ARG A 102 15.38 1.34 -13.22
C ARG A 102 15.42 1.49 -11.71
N TYR A 103 14.44 0.93 -11.02
CA TYR A 103 14.17 1.18 -9.61
C TYR A 103 14.10 -0.10 -8.77
N GLY A 104 14.17 -1.28 -9.37
CA GLY A 104 14.03 -2.53 -8.63
C GLY A 104 12.64 -2.65 -8.04
N PHE A 105 12.54 -2.74 -6.71
CA PHE A 105 11.25 -2.73 -6.01
C PHE A 105 10.76 -1.30 -5.68
N GLY A 106 11.58 -0.27 -5.89
CA GLY A 106 11.28 1.11 -5.51
C GLY A 106 11.47 1.43 -4.02
N ILE A 107 12.07 0.52 -3.24
CA ILE A 107 12.16 0.65 -1.78
C ILE A 107 13.31 1.59 -1.38
N SER A 108 14.52 1.33 -1.86
CA SER A 108 15.71 2.13 -1.59
C SER A 108 16.01 3.16 -2.69
N THR A 109 15.44 2.98 -3.88
CA THR A 109 15.74 3.77 -5.09
C THR A 109 14.82 4.98 -5.29
N LEU A 110 13.71 5.04 -4.54
CA LEU A 110 12.73 6.13 -4.59
C LEU A 110 12.57 6.84 -3.24
N ILE A 111 13.66 6.97 -2.45
CA ILE A 111 13.57 7.65 -1.15
C ILE A 111 13.26 9.13 -1.34
N ASP A 112 13.97 9.81 -2.23
CA ASP A 112 13.83 11.24 -2.55
C ASP A 112 13.17 11.52 -3.91
N HIS A 113 12.57 10.50 -4.54
CA HIS A 113 11.95 10.66 -5.85
C HIS A 113 10.53 11.24 -5.71
N PRO A 114 10.15 12.29 -6.45
CA PRO A 114 8.79 12.85 -6.42
C PRO A 114 7.65 11.85 -6.71
N ALA A 115 7.94 10.80 -7.49
CA ALA A 115 6.99 9.74 -7.83
C ALA A 115 6.62 8.87 -6.63
N SER A 116 7.40 8.92 -5.54
CA SER A 116 7.03 8.27 -4.29
C SER A 116 5.93 8.99 -3.52
N GLY A 117 5.35 10.04 -4.10
CA GLY A 117 4.28 10.83 -3.53
C GLY A 117 4.74 11.70 -2.36
N GLN A 118 3.86 12.62 -1.95
CA GLN A 118 3.99 13.25 -0.65
C GLN A 118 3.66 12.17 0.39
N ARG A 119 4.66 11.69 1.12
CA ARG A 119 4.45 10.62 2.12
C ARG A 119 3.87 11.16 3.43
N THR A 120 4.20 12.40 3.76
CA THR A 120 3.63 13.10 4.90
C THR A 120 2.34 13.79 4.49
N ASP A 121 1.25 13.52 5.20
CA ASP A 121 0.01 14.26 5.03
C ASP A 121 0.23 15.74 5.41
N PRO A 122 0.14 16.70 4.46
CA PRO A 122 0.34 18.13 4.75
C PRO A 122 -0.65 18.66 5.79
N ASN A 123 -1.78 18.00 5.97
CA ASN A 123 -2.78 18.38 6.96
C ASN A 123 -2.33 18.14 8.41
N LEU A 124 -1.30 17.33 8.64
CA LEU A 124 -0.69 17.19 9.97
C LEU A 124 -0.02 18.51 10.41
N ALA A 125 0.60 19.25 9.48
CA ALA A 125 1.17 20.55 9.77
C ALA A 125 0.07 21.59 10.05
N VAL A 126 -1.02 21.56 9.28
CA VAL A 126 -2.20 22.42 9.53
C VAL A 126 -2.75 22.17 10.93
N GLU A 127 -2.92 20.90 11.32
CA GLU A 127 -3.41 20.53 12.64
C GLU A 127 -2.44 20.91 13.77
N ALA A 128 -1.12 20.74 13.57
CA ALA A 128 -0.11 21.08 14.56
C ALA A 128 -0.05 22.58 14.89
N LEU A 129 -0.50 23.45 13.99
CA LEU A 129 -0.57 24.90 14.21
C LEU A 129 -1.80 25.37 15.00
N LEU A 130 -2.77 24.47 15.25
CA LEU A 130 -3.99 24.78 15.99
C LEU A 130 -3.76 24.66 17.51
N ASP A 131 -4.46 25.48 18.29
CA ASP A 131 -4.53 25.28 19.74
C ASP A 131 -5.24 23.95 20.09
N PRO A 132 -5.06 23.39 21.29
CA PRO A 132 -5.62 22.08 21.63
C PRO A 132 -7.15 21.96 21.49
N ALA A 133 -7.89 23.05 21.67
CA ALA A 133 -9.34 23.03 21.48
C ALA A 133 -9.70 22.98 20.00
N ARG A 134 -9.00 23.76 19.17
CA ARG A 134 -9.14 23.75 17.71
C ARG A 134 -8.65 22.44 17.08
N GLN A 135 -7.60 21.80 17.61
CA GLN A 135 -7.17 20.46 17.17
C GLN A 135 -8.28 19.43 17.34
N ARG A 136 -8.93 19.38 18.51
CA ARG A 136 -10.07 18.48 18.74
C ARG A 136 -11.23 18.77 17.80
N ALA A 137 -11.52 20.05 17.54
CA ALA A 137 -12.55 20.45 16.60
C ALA A 137 -12.20 20.08 15.15
N TYR A 138 -10.94 20.23 14.76
CA TYR A 138 -10.40 19.84 13.46
C TYR A 138 -10.53 18.33 13.24
N ALA A 139 -10.03 17.51 14.18
CA ALA A 139 -10.11 16.06 14.10
C ALA A 139 -11.57 15.57 14.01
N LYS A 140 -12.47 16.17 14.80
CA LYS A 140 -13.91 15.88 14.73
C LYS A 140 -14.51 16.24 13.37
N ALA A 141 -14.19 17.42 12.84
CA ALA A 141 -14.65 17.87 11.52
C ALA A 141 -14.11 16.95 10.42
N ARG A 142 -12.82 16.60 10.46
CA ARG A 142 -12.16 15.72 9.51
C ARG A 142 -12.83 14.35 9.46
N GLY A 143 -13.05 13.70 10.60
CA GLY A 143 -13.74 12.41 10.64
C GLY A 143 -15.17 12.48 10.08
N ALA A 144 -15.92 13.56 10.37
CA ALA A 144 -17.25 13.76 9.81
C ALA A 144 -17.24 14.04 8.29
N CYS A 145 -16.19 14.69 7.78
CA CYS A 145 -15.99 14.93 6.36
C CYS A 145 -15.53 13.66 5.63
N GLU A 146 -14.65 12.85 6.24
CA GLU A 146 -14.21 11.55 5.70
C GLU A 146 -15.40 10.60 5.52
N GLN A 147 -16.27 10.49 6.54
CA GLN A 147 -17.50 9.68 6.43
C GLN A 147 -18.38 10.14 5.27
N ARG A 148 -18.62 11.46 5.17
CA ARG A 148 -19.47 12.01 4.11
C ARG A 148 -18.86 11.88 2.72
N ARG A 149 -17.53 11.99 2.61
CA ARG A 149 -16.78 11.69 1.39
C ARG A 149 -17.00 10.24 1.00
N ASP A 150 -16.86 9.31 1.95
CA ASP A 150 -17.03 7.88 1.66
C ASP A 150 -18.46 7.58 1.18
N ASP A 151 -19.48 8.22 1.76
CA ASP A 151 -20.87 8.10 1.31
C ASP A 151 -21.10 8.72 -0.09
N ALA A 152 -20.42 9.81 -0.43
CA ALA A 152 -20.64 10.57 -1.67
C ALA A 152 -19.78 10.10 -2.86
N VAL A 153 -18.54 9.69 -2.59
CA VAL A 153 -17.53 9.31 -3.59
C VAL A 153 -17.40 7.79 -3.72
N GLY A 154 -17.71 7.05 -2.65
CA GLY A 154 -17.52 5.60 -2.58
C GLY A 154 -16.12 5.19 -2.12
N ASP A 155 -15.82 3.91 -2.26
CA ASP A 155 -14.49 3.36 -1.95
C ASP A 155 -13.48 3.65 -3.08
N PRO A 156 -12.18 3.73 -2.77
CA PRO A 156 -11.15 3.75 -3.78
C PRO A 156 -11.23 2.51 -4.68
N PRO A 157 -10.94 2.65 -5.99
CA PRO A 157 -10.77 1.51 -6.88
C PRO A 157 -9.84 0.45 -6.28
N GLY A 158 -10.27 -0.80 -6.25
CA GLY A 158 -9.52 -1.94 -5.71
C GLY A 158 -9.59 -2.10 -4.19
N VAL A 159 -10.22 -1.15 -3.48
CA VAL A 159 -10.46 -1.25 -2.04
C VAL A 159 -11.91 -1.63 -1.79
N MET A 160 -12.12 -2.65 -0.96
CA MET A 160 -13.46 -3.00 -0.47
C MET A 160 -13.48 -2.75 1.03
N ARG A 161 -14.27 -1.77 1.48
CA ARG A 161 -14.56 -1.62 2.90
C ARG A 161 -15.74 -2.52 3.28
N GLY A 162 -15.63 -3.17 4.44
CA GLY A 162 -16.65 -4.08 4.93
C GLY A 162 -16.40 -4.51 6.38
N PRO A 163 -17.41 -5.09 7.06
CA PRO A 163 -17.23 -5.74 8.35
C PRO A 163 -16.02 -6.68 8.38
N ALA A 164 -15.32 -6.73 9.52
CA ALA A 164 -14.14 -7.59 9.69
C ALA A 164 -14.40 -9.07 9.34
N ALA A 165 -15.63 -9.56 9.56
CA ALA A 165 -16.04 -10.92 9.19
C ALA A 165 -15.96 -11.18 7.68
N GLU A 166 -16.30 -10.20 6.85
CA GLU A 166 -16.21 -10.30 5.38
C GLU A 166 -14.74 -10.32 4.93
N GLY A 167 -13.90 -9.51 5.57
CA GLY A 167 -12.45 -9.57 5.37
C GLY A 167 -11.89 -10.96 5.69
N ALA A 168 -12.33 -11.56 6.81
CA ALA A 168 -11.92 -12.91 7.18
C ALA A 168 -12.40 -13.99 6.19
N GLU A 169 -13.55 -13.79 5.55
CA GLU A 169 -14.07 -14.68 4.50
C GLU A 169 -13.18 -14.65 3.25
N LEU A 170 -12.85 -13.46 2.75
CA LEU A 170 -11.95 -13.31 1.59
C LEU A 170 -10.52 -13.79 1.89
N THR A 171 -10.01 -13.55 3.11
CA THR A 171 -8.73 -14.10 3.57
C THR A 171 -8.74 -15.62 3.49
N ARG A 172 -9.83 -16.28 3.92
CA ARG A 172 -9.94 -17.74 3.84
C ARG A 172 -9.88 -18.26 2.41
N VAL A 173 -10.55 -17.58 1.46
CA VAL A 173 -10.50 -17.93 0.03
C VAL A 173 -9.06 -17.81 -0.50
N SER A 174 -8.36 -16.73 -0.12
CA SER A 174 -6.95 -16.53 -0.48
C SER A 174 -6.02 -17.58 0.15
N ASP A 175 -6.22 -17.93 1.43
CA ASP A 175 -5.44 -18.95 2.12
C ASP A 175 -5.61 -20.33 1.47
N GLN A 176 -6.85 -20.67 1.08
CA GLN A 176 -7.13 -21.91 0.35
C GLN A 176 -6.45 -21.93 -1.02
N ALA A 177 -6.47 -20.83 -1.76
CA ALA A 177 -5.73 -20.70 -3.02
C ALA A 177 -4.22 -20.87 -2.80
N ASN A 178 -3.65 -20.21 -1.79
CA ASN A 178 -2.25 -20.32 -1.41
C ASN A 178 -1.81 -21.72 -0.96
N ALA A 179 -2.75 -22.52 -0.46
CA ALA A 179 -2.53 -23.92 -0.09
C ALA A 179 -2.69 -24.89 -1.27
N ASP A 180 -3.10 -24.42 -2.46
CA ASP A 180 -3.25 -25.28 -3.65
C ASP A 180 -1.91 -25.91 -4.06
N PRO A 181 -1.86 -27.24 -4.31
CA PRO A 181 -0.63 -27.94 -4.70
C PRO A 181 0.07 -27.35 -5.93
N ARG A 182 -0.68 -26.71 -6.85
CA ARG A 182 -0.12 -26.04 -8.03
C ARG A 182 0.71 -24.83 -7.63
N ILE A 183 0.25 -24.02 -6.68
CA ILE A 183 1.03 -22.90 -6.15
C ILE A 183 2.26 -23.41 -5.39
N ALA A 184 2.11 -24.48 -4.60
CA ALA A 184 3.25 -25.08 -3.89
C ALA A 184 4.35 -25.54 -4.86
N ALA A 185 3.99 -26.28 -5.91
CA ALA A 185 4.92 -26.72 -6.94
C ALA A 185 5.58 -25.53 -7.68
N ALA A 186 4.79 -24.49 -7.99
CA ALA A 186 5.30 -23.28 -8.62
C ALA A 186 6.28 -22.49 -7.73
N LYS A 187 6.02 -22.44 -6.42
CA LYS A 187 6.95 -21.86 -5.42
C LYS A 187 8.27 -22.64 -5.37
N ASP A 188 8.23 -23.97 -5.50
CA ASP A 188 9.45 -24.77 -5.53
C ASP A 188 10.30 -24.52 -6.79
N GLU A 189 9.67 -24.34 -7.96
CA GLU A 189 10.38 -23.94 -9.19
C GLU A 189 10.98 -22.53 -9.08
N TYR A 190 10.20 -21.59 -8.55
CA TYR A 190 10.68 -20.24 -8.27
C TYR A 190 11.91 -20.27 -7.34
N ALA A 191 11.82 -20.98 -6.20
CA ALA A 191 12.91 -21.07 -5.24
C ALA A 191 14.18 -21.70 -5.83
N ARG A 192 14.03 -22.75 -6.67
CA ARG A 192 15.16 -23.34 -7.42
C ARG A 192 15.82 -22.32 -8.35
N CYS A 193 15.01 -21.58 -9.11
CA CYS A 193 15.52 -20.54 -10.00
C CYS A 193 16.27 -19.44 -9.23
N MET A 194 15.70 -18.97 -8.11
CA MET A 194 16.33 -17.96 -7.27
C MET A 194 17.64 -18.45 -6.64
N THR A 195 17.68 -19.71 -6.20
CA THR A 195 18.92 -20.35 -5.69
C THR A 195 20.00 -20.35 -6.77
N GLY A 196 19.65 -20.68 -8.01
CA GLY A 196 20.56 -20.61 -9.15
C GLY A 196 21.08 -19.20 -9.47
N LYS A 197 20.41 -18.16 -8.97
CA LYS A 197 20.82 -16.74 -9.06
C LYS A 197 21.54 -16.23 -7.80
N GLY A 198 21.79 -17.10 -6.82
CA GLY A 198 22.46 -16.74 -5.58
C GLY A 198 21.54 -16.22 -4.46
N PHE A 199 20.22 -16.38 -4.58
CA PHE A 199 19.25 -15.97 -3.58
C PHE A 199 18.59 -17.18 -2.91
N THR A 200 18.53 -17.18 -1.58
CA THR A 200 17.86 -18.24 -0.80
C THR A 200 16.49 -17.75 -0.33
N VAL A 201 15.52 -17.73 -1.23
CA VAL A 201 14.16 -17.19 -0.99
C VAL A 201 13.08 -18.13 -1.53
N ARG A 202 11.87 -18.05 -0.98
CA ARG A 202 10.70 -18.85 -1.40
C ARG A 202 9.62 -18.02 -2.08
N SER A 203 9.70 -16.71 -1.98
CA SER A 203 8.77 -15.74 -2.54
C SER A 203 9.49 -14.43 -2.88
N GLY A 204 8.80 -13.52 -3.57
CA GLY A 204 9.28 -12.14 -3.73
C GLY A 204 9.31 -11.36 -2.40
N GLU A 205 8.45 -11.71 -1.44
CA GLU A 205 8.38 -11.06 -0.12
C GLU A 205 9.66 -11.29 0.70
N ASP A 206 10.22 -12.50 0.62
CA ASP A 206 11.49 -12.83 1.27
C ASP A 206 12.66 -11.96 0.77
N LEU A 207 12.54 -11.36 -0.43
CA LEU A 207 13.53 -10.41 -0.97
C LEU A 207 13.29 -8.99 -0.46
N SER A 208 12.05 -8.50 -0.55
CA SER A 208 11.73 -7.10 -0.27
C SER A 208 11.68 -6.78 1.23
N GLY A 209 11.24 -7.71 2.08
CA GLY A 209 11.11 -7.50 3.53
C GLY A 209 12.43 -7.07 4.21
N PRO A 210 13.55 -7.79 4.00
CA PRO A 210 14.85 -7.39 4.53
C PRO A 210 15.36 -6.05 3.99
N ILE A 211 14.98 -5.66 2.77
CA ILE A 211 15.36 -4.38 2.18
C ILE A 211 14.61 -3.24 2.89
N HIS A 212 13.30 -3.39 3.13
CA HIS A 212 12.52 -2.42 3.89
C HIS A 212 13.17 -2.11 5.25
N LEU A 213 13.51 -3.14 6.02
CA LEU A 213 14.14 -2.99 7.33
C LEU A 213 15.48 -2.27 7.27
N GLN A 214 16.28 -2.53 6.22
CA GLN A 214 17.58 -1.88 6.04
C GLN A 214 17.46 -0.44 5.57
N VAL A 215 16.42 -0.11 4.80
CA VAL A 215 16.20 1.22 4.22
C VAL A 215 15.59 2.19 5.24
N GLU A 216 14.80 1.67 6.18
CA GLU A 216 13.99 2.46 7.11
C GLU A 216 14.75 3.61 7.80
N PRO A 217 15.97 3.43 8.34
CA PRO A 217 16.69 4.53 9.00
C PRO A 217 17.03 5.70 8.05
N TYR A 218 17.38 5.38 6.79
CA TYR A 218 17.70 6.40 5.79
C TYR A 218 16.46 7.17 5.36
N ARG A 219 15.36 6.45 5.22
CA ARG A 219 14.05 7.02 4.89
C ARG A 219 13.57 7.95 6.00
N GLN A 220 13.62 7.52 7.26
CA GLN A 220 13.24 8.34 8.41
C GLN A 220 14.08 9.62 8.51
N ALA A 221 15.38 9.54 8.25
CA ALA A 221 16.24 10.72 8.21
C ALA A 221 15.79 11.71 7.13
N PHE A 222 15.53 11.22 5.91
CA PHE A 222 15.03 12.05 4.80
C PHE A 222 13.67 12.67 5.10
N ASP A 223 12.71 11.87 5.60
CA ASP A 223 11.36 12.34 5.93
C ASP A 223 11.38 13.40 7.05
N THR A 224 12.32 13.32 8.00
CA THR A 224 12.54 14.34 9.02
C THR A 224 12.94 15.68 8.39
N LEU A 225 13.89 15.67 7.45
CA LEU A 225 14.29 16.89 6.74
C LEU A 225 13.15 17.46 5.88
N VAL A 226 12.37 16.59 5.22
CA VAL A 226 11.18 16.99 4.46
C VAL A 226 10.17 17.70 5.36
N ALA A 227 9.92 17.18 6.57
CA ALA A 227 9.04 17.82 7.54
C ALA A 227 9.55 19.20 7.97
N GLU A 228 10.85 19.34 8.23
CA GLU A 228 11.47 20.63 8.57
C GLU A 228 11.37 21.66 7.44
N TYR A 229 11.59 21.25 6.19
CA TYR A 229 11.43 22.11 5.01
C TYR A 229 9.98 22.54 4.84
N THR A 230 9.05 21.60 4.97
CA THR A 230 7.61 21.86 4.90
C THR A 230 7.18 22.87 5.97
N ALA A 231 7.60 22.67 7.23
CA ALA A 231 7.26 23.55 8.35
C ALA A 231 7.83 24.97 8.18
N SER A 232 8.92 25.13 7.43
CA SER A 232 9.55 26.42 7.14
C SER A 232 9.10 27.05 5.82
N GLY A 233 8.13 26.45 5.12
CA GLY A 233 7.65 26.92 3.82
C GLY A 233 8.71 26.84 2.71
N ARG A 234 9.75 26.02 2.90
CA ARG A 234 10.78 25.79 1.89
C ARG A 234 10.32 24.73 0.89
N ASP A 235 10.80 24.86 -0.35
CA ASP A 235 10.51 23.88 -1.39
C ASP A 235 11.18 22.53 -1.07
N VAL A 236 10.37 21.49 -0.89
CA VAL A 236 10.86 20.12 -0.64
C VAL A 236 11.34 19.42 -1.91
N ALA A 237 10.99 19.91 -3.11
CA ALA A 237 11.38 19.30 -4.37
C ALA A 237 12.89 19.40 -4.66
N VAL A 238 13.59 20.30 -3.94
CA VAL A 238 15.05 20.45 -4.04
C VAL A 238 15.80 19.45 -3.18
N LEU A 239 15.15 18.82 -2.20
CA LEU A 239 15.78 17.90 -1.26
C LEU A 239 16.22 16.61 -1.95
N ARG A 240 17.39 16.13 -1.55
CA ARG A 240 17.98 14.86 -1.97
C ARG A 240 18.41 14.08 -0.75
N VAL A 241 18.49 12.75 -0.87
CA VAL A 241 19.01 11.91 0.22
C VAL A 241 20.44 12.32 0.61
N ALA A 242 21.22 12.80 -0.36
CA ALA A 242 22.58 13.29 -0.14
C ALA A 242 22.67 14.55 0.74
N ASP A 243 21.57 15.27 0.93
CA ASP A 243 21.52 16.44 1.83
C ASP A 243 21.45 16.04 3.31
N VAL A 244 21.14 14.76 3.59
CA VAL A 244 20.86 14.25 4.95
C VAL A 244 21.84 13.18 5.40
N LEU A 245 22.40 12.44 4.44
CA LEU A 245 23.25 11.28 4.74
C LEU A 245 24.74 11.62 4.59
N ASP A 246 25.55 11.14 5.53
CA ASP A 246 27.01 11.19 5.40
C ASP A 246 27.54 10.23 4.31
N GLU A 247 28.83 10.35 3.97
CA GLU A 247 29.45 9.53 2.92
C GLU A 247 29.36 8.02 3.19
N GLY A 248 29.49 7.61 4.45
CA GLY A 248 29.39 6.20 4.85
C GLY A 248 27.97 5.67 4.73
N GLN A 249 26.98 6.47 5.13
CA GLN A 249 25.56 6.17 4.98
C GLN A 249 25.16 6.10 3.50
N LEU A 250 25.63 7.03 2.66
CA LEU A 250 25.41 7.02 1.21
C LEU A 250 26.07 5.80 0.55
N ALA A 251 27.27 5.41 0.97
CA ALA A 251 27.91 4.20 0.48
C ALA A 251 27.09 2.95 0.83
N ARG A 252 26.57 2.87 2.05
CA ARG A 252 25.74 1.75 2.49
C ARG A 252 24.38 1.72 1.78
N LEU A 253 23.74 2.87 1.60
CA LEU A 253 22.49 2.96 0.84
C LEU A 253 22.69 2.52 -0.63
N ARG A 254 23.79 2.94 -1.28
CA ARG A 254 24.14 2.47 -2.64
C ARG A 254 24.30 0.95 -2.71
N HIS A 255 24.89 0.33 -1.68
CA HIS A 255 24.99 -1.13 -1.61
C HIS A 255 23.61 -1.79 -1.51
N ILE A 256 22.70 -1.24 -0.70
CA ILE A 256 21.31 -1.72 -0.59
C ILE A 256 20.58 -1.55 -1.93
N GLN A 257 20.72 -0.41 -2.60
CA GLN A 257 20.13 -0.14 -3.92
C GLN A 257 20.61 -1.13 -4.99
N GLN A 258 21.91 -1.47 -4.99
CA GLN A 258 22.44 -2.48 -5.90
C GLN A 258 21.86 -3.87 -5.60
N ALA A 259 21.77 -4.26 -4.33
CA ALA A 259 21.18 -5.53 -3.92
C ALA A 259 19.69 -5.60 -4.30
N GLU A 260 18.94 -4.51 -4.13
CA GLU A 260 17.55 -4.39 -4.55
C GLU A 260 17.38 -4.58 -6.05
N LEU A 261 18.17 -3.86 -6.87
CA LEU A 261 18.10 -3.97 -8.33
C LEU A 261 18.40 -5.40 -8.81
N GLN A 262 19.41 -6.04 -8.22
CA GLN A 262 19.75 -7.43 -8.52
C GLN A 262 18.65 -8.41 -8.10
N GLY A 263 18.11 -8.25 -6.89
CA GLY A 263 17.03 -9.07 -6.36
C GLY A 263 15.75 -8.95 -7.18
N ALA A 264 15.36 -7.73 -7.54
CA ALA A 264 14.17 -7.47 -8.35
C ALA A 264 14.32 -8.00 -9.79
N ALA A 265 15.50 -7.87 -10.40
CA ALA A 265 15.77 -8.47 -11.71
C ALA A 265 15.73 -10.00 -11.66
N ALA A 266 16.24 -10.61 -10.58
CA ALA A 266 16.15 -12.05 -10.36
C ALA A 266 14.70 -12.50 -10.16
N ASP A 267 13.94 -11.78 -9.35
CA ASP A 267 12.52 -12.01 -9.09
C ASP A 267 11.70 -11.95 -10.38
N GLY A 268 11.85 -10.89 -11.18
CA GLY A 268 11.14 -10.80 -12.46
C GLY A 268 11.47 -11.96 -13.43
N ALA A 269 12.73 -12.41 -13.47
CA ALA A 269 13.14 -13.52 -14.32
C ALA A 269 12.63 -14.89 -13.84
N CYS A 270 12.59 -15.12 -12.52
CA CYS A 270 12.16 -16.38 -11.90
C CYS A 270 10.65 -16.43 -11.63
N GLY A 271 10.03 -15.27 -11.42
CA GLY A 271 8.62 -15.09 -11.11
C GLY A 271 7.68 -15.60 -12.20
N ARG A 272 8.17 -15.73 -13.44
CA ARG A 272 7.44 -16.38 -14.56
C ARG A 272 6.91 -17.78 -14.23
N TRP A 273 7.53 -18.48 -13.28
CA TRP A 273 7.08 -19.81 -12.83
C TRP A 273 5.98 -19.75 -11.78
N LEU A 274 5.98 -18.71 -10.94
CA LEU A 274 5.07 -18.56 -9.80
C LEU A 274 3.87 -17.68 -10.12
N TYR A 275 4.09 -16.46 -10.60
CA TYR A 275 3.05 -15.43 -10.68
C TYR A 275 1.89 -15.80 -11.61
N PRO A 276 2.11 -16.36 -12.81
CA PRO A 276 0.99 -16.79 -13.66
C PRO A 276 0.14 -17.90 -13.02
N VAL A 277 0.79 -18.87 -12.37
CA VAL A 277 0.09 -19.97 -11.68
C VAL A 277 -0.70 -19.44 -10.49
N ALA A 278 -0.08 -18.60 -9.67
CA ALA A 278 -0.74 -17.99 -8.52
C ALA A 278 -1.95 -17.16 -8.96
N GLN A 279 -1.83 -16.37 -10.02
CA GLN A 279 -2.93 -15.56 -10.54
C GLN A 279 -4.11 -16.43 -11.01
N VAL A 280 -3.84 -17.48 -11.79
CA VAL A 280 -4.90 -18.40 -12.27
C VAL A 280 -5.58 -19.10 -11.11
N VAL A 281 -4.82 -19.65 -10.16
CA VAL A 281 -5.37 -20.36 -9.01
C VAL A 281 -6.21 -19.43 -8.14
N HIS A 282 -5.71 -18.23 -7.80
CA HIS A 282 -6.50 -17.28 -7.01
C HIS A 282 -7.80 -16.89 -7.71
N ARG A 283 -7.77 -16.70 -9.04
CA ARG A 283 -8.99 -16.43 -9.82
C ARG A 283 -9.98 -17.61 -9.76
N GLU A 284 -9.52 -18.85 -9.91
CA GLU A 284 -10.38 -20.03 -9.81
C GLU A 284 -11.08 -20.13 -8.44
N TYR A 285 -10.35 -19.91 -7.35
CA TYR A 285 -10.92 -19.92 -5.99
C TYR A 285 -11.91 -18.77 -5.78
N LEU A 286 -11.59 -17.58 -6.30
CA LEU A 286 -12.50 -16.44 -6.27
C LEU A 286 -13.78 -16.71 -7.07
N ASP A 287 -13.68 -17.31 -8.26
CA ASP A 287 -14.83 -17.64 -9.10
C ASP A 287 -15.73 -18.69 -8.44
N ARG A 288 -15.15 -19.70 -7.76
CA ARG A 288 -15.90 -20.68 -6.96
C ARG A 288 -16.65 -20.00 -5.83
N TYR A 289 -15.95 -19.15 -5.09
CA TYR A 289 -16.53 -18.34 -4.02
C TYR A 289 -17.72 -17.50 -4.52
N LEU A 290 -17.55 -16.79 -5.64
CA LEU A 290 -18.59 -15.97 -6.27
C LEU A 290 -19.78 -16.78 -6.80
N ALA A 291 -19.55 -18.03 -7.19
CA ALA A 291 -20.57 -18.98 -7.61
C ALA A 291 -21.28 -19.68 -6.43
N GLY A 292 -20.89 -19.39 -5.18
CA GLY A 292 -21.41 -20.06 -3.99
C GLY A 292 -20.99 -21.52 -3.87
N LYS A 293 -19.85 -21.90 -4.48
CA LYS A 293 -19.24 -23.22 -4.37
C LYS A 293 -18.14 -23.15 -3.31
N GLU A 294 -18.31 -23.90 -2.23
CA GLU A 294 -17.26 -24.14 -1.22
C GLU A 294 -16.26 -25.20 -1.70
#